data_AF-A0AAV2Q8V1-F1
#
_entry.id   AF-A0AAV2Q8V1-F1
#
_cell.length_a   1.000
_cell.length_b   1.000
_cell.length_c   1.000
_cell.angle_alpha   90.00
_cell.angle_beta   90.00
_cell.angle_gamma   90.00
#
_symmetry.space_group_name_H-M   'P 1'
#
loop_
_entity.id
_entity.type
_entity.pdbx_description
1 polymer ?
#
loop_
_entity_poly.entity_id
_entity_poly.type
_entity_poly.pdbx_seq_one_letter_code
_entity_poly.pdbx_strand_id
1 'polypeptide(L)'
;VGGPWQRYEGGTLGSLILDHSLTLLATLLLPTRDRDQFLHHLKEVHKAGNDGEDTNGEDGKWVVVDSSGEEDEEDPATNWAHFRENDIVQILNQIPFEELWKHSLLIDSEGCTMEYDIARTTHQGILKLFAFTTRLIDILKEGLHTYAKIRYHGVTKRVCRLLRHAVEYVTDHWQNYIALHQKTGRLLPNTPHWASLQVEYDQMFERAVRNIFSSQRSGAWQFLAVIPYSSVSLNRLWKILYELHCGIGEEVVINKWDEWCDLLRDPDTRGQFHDRLQKLDENEAFYLLTAMANMAAVREKSERDFIE
;
A
#
# COMPACT_ATOMS: atom_id res chain seq x y z
N VAL A 1 -35.28 -15.67 10.44
CA VAL A 1 -34.34 -15.07 11.40
C VAL A 1 -33.04 -15.85 11.28
N GLY A 2 -32.12 -15.36 10.45
CA GLY A 2 -30.80 -15.95 10.26
C GLY A 2 -29.80 -15.32 11.20
N GLY A 3 -28.99 -16.13 11.88
CA GLY A 3 -27.93 -15.64 12.75
C GLY A 3 -26.84 -14.90 11.97
N PRO A 4 -25.93 -14.18 12.67
CA PRO A 4 -24.91 -13.32 12.05
C PRO A 4 -23.85 -14.07 11.21
N TRP A 5 -23.98 -15.39 11.06
CA TRP A 5 -23.04 -16.28 10.38
C TRP A 5 -23.74 -17.24 9.42
N GLN A 6 -24.78 -16.79 8.72
CA GLN A 6 -25.40 -17.61 7.67
C GLN A 6 -24.42 -17.78 6.51
N ARG A 7 -24.02 -19.04 6.25
CA ARG A 7 -23.16 -19.43 5.12
C ARG A 7 -23.76 -18.92 3.82
N TYR A 8 -23.08 -17.98 3.17
CA TYR A 8 -23.38 -17.57 1.81
C TYR A 8 -22.92 -18.69 0.88
N GLU A 9 -23.85 -19.55 0.48
CA GLU A 9 -23.64 -20.49 -0.62
C GLU A 9 -23.51 -19.69 -1.93
N GLY A 10 -22.27 -19.48 -2.36
CA GLY A 10 -21.93 -19.02 -3.71
C GLY A 10 -21.92 -17.50 -3.93
N GLY A 11 -20.72 -16.95 -4.14
CA GLY A 11 -20.52 -15.97 -5.22
C GLY A 11 -20.36 -14.48 -4.87
N THR A 12 -20.51 -14.05 -3.63
CA THR A 12 -20.33 -12.63 -3.27
C THR A 12 -19.09 -12.42 -2.42
N LEU A 13 -18.12 -11.65 -2.93
CA LEU A 13 -16.99 -11.18 -2.12
C LEU A 13 -17.50 -10.26 -1.00
N GLY A 14 -18.57 -9.48 -1.26
CA GLY A 14 -19.13 -8.56 -0.28
C GLY A 14 -19.56 -9.22 1.02
N SER A 15 -19.17 -8.62 2.14
CA SER A 15 -19.59 -8.99 3.48
C SER A 15 -19.55 -7.77 4.39
N LEU A 16 -20.31 -7.81 5.48
CA LEU A 16 -20.32 -6.73 6.47
C LEU A 16 -18.92 -6.46 7.03
N ILE A 17 -18.08 -7.50 7.14
CA ILE A 17 -16.69 -7.37 7.63
C ILE A 17 -15.84 -6.58 6.63
N LEU A 18 -15.94 -6.87 5.32
CA LEU A 18 -15.24 -6.11 4.30
C LEU A 18 -15.73 -4.67 4.25
N ASP A 19 -17.05 -4.47 4.22
CA ASP A 19 -17.64 -3.14 4.11
C ASP A 19 -17.27 -2.28 5.31
N HIS A 20 -17.35 -2.84 6.53
CA HIS A 20 -16.95 -2.17 7.76
C HIS A 20 -15.46 -1.80 7.76
N SER A 21 -14.59 -2.75 7.42
CA SER A 21 -13.14 -2.54 7.42
C SER A 21 -12.71 -1.49 6.39
N LEU A 22 -13.25 -1.57 5.17
CA LEU A 22 -12.99 -0.59 4.12
C LEU A 22 -13.53 0.79 4.48
N THR A 23 -14.71 0.85 5.10
CA THR A 23 -15.30 2.12 5.55
C THR A 23 -14.45 2.77 6.65
N LEU A 24 -13.97 2.00 7.62
CA LEU A 24 -13.08 2.51 8.67
C LEU A 24 -11.75 2.99 8.10
N LEU A 25 -11.13 2.20 7.21
CA LEU A 25 -9.90 2.59 6.52
C LEU A 25 -10.10 3.87 5.71
N ALA A 26 -11.17 3.94 4.92
CA ALA A 26 -11.48 5.11 4.12
C ALA A 26 -11.72 6.34 4.99
N THR A 27 -12.46 6.19 6.10
CA THR A 27 -12.74 7.29 7.03
C THR A 27 -11.47 7.82 7.68
N LEU A 28 -10.52 6.95 8.00
CA LEU A 28 -9.28 7.33 8.67
C LEU A 28 -8.20 7.84 7.71
N LEU A 29 -8.10 7.28 6.51
CA LEU A 29 -6.97 7.49 5.61
C LEU A 29 -7.26 8.47 4.47
N LEU A 30 -8.53 8.62 4.06
CA LEU A 30 -8.88 9.57 3.02
C LEU A 30 -8.90 11.00 3.57
N PRO A 31 -8.48 12.00 2.78
CA PRO A 31 -8.58 13.39 3.18
C PRO A 31 -10.04 13.77 3.41
N THR A 32 -10.31 14.45 4.52
CA THR A 32 -11.65 14.97 4.83
C THR A 32 -11.96 16.17 3.93
N ARG A 33 -13.04 16.07 3.15
CA ARG A 33 -13.51 17.15 2.28
C ARG A 33 -13.83 18.41 3.09
N ASP A 34 -13.41 19.56 2.58
CA ASP A 34 -13.66 20.89 3.16
C ASP A 34 -13.15 21.08 4.60
N ARG A 35 -12.22 20.21 5.06
CA ARG A 35 -11.63 20.27 6.40
C ARG A 35 -11.00 21.63 6.69
N ASP A 36 -10.22 22.16 5.75
CA ASP A 36 -9.52 23.43 5.95
C ASP A 36 -10.49 24.60 6.05
N GLN A 37 -11.59 24.57 5.29
CA GLN A 37 -12.66 25.57 5.39
C GLN A 37 -13.38 25.49 6.73
N PHE A 38 -13.71 24.29 7.19
CA PHE A 38 -14.33 24.08 8.51
C PHE A 38 -13.42 24.55 9.66
N LEU A 39 -12.13 24.20 9.60
CA LEU A 39 -11.15 24.58 10.62
C LEU A 39 -10.83 26.07 10.58
N HIS A 40 -10.96 26.76 9.45
CA HIS A 40 -10.78 28.20 9.38
C HIS A 40 -11.71 28.94 10.35
N HIS A 41 -13.00 28.60 10.36
CA HIS A 41 -13.97 29.20 11.27
C HIS A 41 -13.62 28.92 12.74
N LEU A 42 -13.17 27.71 13.06
CA LEU A 42 -12.76 27.36 14.43
C LEU A 42 -11.49 28.11 14.85
N LYS A 43 -10.53 28.31 13.94
CA LYS A 43 -9.32 29.12 14.20
C LYS A 43 -9.68 30.58 14.49
N GLU A 44 -10.64 31.17 13.76
CA GLU A 44 -11.11 32.53 14.01
C GLU A 44 -11.81 32.66 15.37
N VAL A 45 -12.66 31.69 15.74
CA VAL A 45 -13.28 31.65 17.07
C VAL A 45 -12.24 31.49 18.17
N HIS A 46 -11.23 30.64 17.97
CA HIS A 46 -10.15 30.44 18.93
C HIS A 46 -9.29 31.70 19.12
N LYS A 47 -8.99 32.42 18.04
CA LYS A 47 -8.30 33.72 18.11
C LYS A 47 -9.15 34.77 18.83
N ALA A 48 -10.44 34.89 18.47
CA ALA A 48 -11.35 35.84 19.09
C ALA A 48 -11.58 35.59 20.60
N GLY A 49 -11.50 34.33 21.06
CA GLY A 49 -11.57 33.97 22.47
C GLY A 49 -10.28 34.25 23.26
N ASN A 50 -9.12 34.27 22.60
CA ASN A 50 -7.83 34.64 23.23
C ASN A 50 -7.57 36.17 23.17
N ASP A 51 -8.15 36.87 22.19
CA ASP A 51 -8.04 38.33 22.05
C ASP A 51 -9.17 39.08 22.80
N GLY A 52 -10.11 38.36 23.42
CA GLY A 52 -11.24 38.89 24.18
C GLY A 52 -10.94 38.92 25.69
N GLU A 53 -10.70 40.14 26.20
CA GLU A 53 -10.36 40.52 27.58
C GLU A 53 -8.86 40.43 27.94
N ASP A 54 -8.09 41.43 27.49
CA ASP A 54 -7.16 42.12 28.41
C ASP A 54 -6.75 43.50 27.86
N THR A 55 -7.40 44.54 28.36
CA THR A 55 -6.93 45.93 28.23
C THR A 55 -6.07 46.37 29.41
N ASN A 56 -5.69 45.48 30.34
CA ASN A 56 -4.72 45.79 31.40
C ASN A 56 -4.21 44.51 32.09
N GLY A 57 -3.01 44.05 31.72
CA GLY A 57 -2.28 43.02 32.45
C GLY A 57 -1.70 41.96 31.54
N GLU A 58 -0.45 41.58 31.76
CA GLU A 58 0.33 40.63 30.95
C GLU A 58 -0.14 39.15 31.08
N ASP A 59 -1.43 38.89 31.36
CA ASP A 59 -1.89 37.65 32.01
C ASP A 59 -3.07 36.99 31.29
N GLY A 60 -2.94 36.74 29.97
CA GLY A 60 -4.06 36.19 29.19
C GLY A 60 -3.72 35.21 28.06
N LYS A 61 -2.44 34.91 27.81
CA LYS A 61 -2.07 34.00 26.72
C LYS A 61 -2.16 32.53 27.16
N TRP A 62 -3.36 31.96 27.12
CA TRP A 62 -3.54 30.52 27.29
C TRP A 62 -2.93 29.78 26.11
N VAL A 63 -1.80 29.12 26.37
CA VAL A 63 -1.21 28.16 25.44
C VAL A 63 -1.75 26.79 25.80
N VAL A 64 -2.45 26.13 24.86
CA VAL A 64 -2.83 24.73 25.03
C VAL A 64 -1.56 23.90 24.92
N VAL A 65 -0.99 23.56 26.07
CA VAL A 65 0.16 22.67 26.17
C VAL A 65 -0.36 21.24 26.09
N ASP A 66 0.21 20.45 25.20
CA ASP A 66 -0.11 19.04 25.13
C ASP A 66 0.40 18.30 26.39
N SER A 67 -0.11 17.10 26.64
CA SER A 67 0.32 16.28 27.78
C SER A 67 1.71 15.68 27.61
N SER A 68 2.29 15.76 26.40
CA SER A 68 3.56 15.12 26.02
C SER A 68 4.77 16.04 26.23
N GLY A 69 4.55 17.37 26.23
CA GLY A 69 5.64 18.35 26.27
C GLY A 69 6.55 18.28 25.04
N GLU A 70 6.10 17.65 23.94
CA GLU A 70 6.88 17.56 22.72
C GLU A 70 6.84 18.93 22.02
N GLU A 71 8.02 19.52 21.81
CA GLU A 71 8.18 20.69 20.95
C GLU A 71 7.95 20.23 19.50
N ASP A 72 6.68 20.12 19.09
CA ASP A 72 6.35 19.91 17.69
C ASP A 72 6.95 21.09 16.88
N GLU A 73 7.75 20.79 15.85
CA GLU A 73 8.31 21.79 14.91
C GLU A 73 7.23 22.55 14.11
N GLU A 74 5.95 22.25 14.32
CA GLU A 74 4.80 22.84 13.65
C GLU A 74 4.20 24.02 14.44
N ASP A 75 3.54 24.93 13.72
CA ASP A 75 2.85 26.08 14.30
C ASP A 75 1.88 25.63 15.42
N PRO A 76 2.15 26.01 16.69
CA PRO A 76 1.29 25.67 17.83
C PRO A 76 -0.16 26.08 17.61
N ALA A 77 -0.42 27.11 16.79
CA ALA A 77 -1.76 27.59 16.47
C ALA A 77 -2.60 26.61 15.63
N THR A 78 -1.98 25.56 15.07
CA THR A 78 -2.67 24.56 14.23
C THR A 78 -2.62 23.14 14.80
N ASN A 79 -1.76 22.90 15.79
CA ASN A 79 -1.50 21.56 16.33
C ASN A 79 -2.75 20.91 16.96
N TRP A 80 -3.60 21.72 17.61
CA TRP A 80 -4.86 21.27 18.23
C TRP A 80 -5.86 20.62 17.26
N ALA A 81 -5.74 20.88 15.95
CA ALA A 81 -6.67 20.39 14.93
C ALA A 81 -6.25 19.05 14.31
N HIS A 82 -5.08 18.52 14.70
CA HIS A 82 -4.49 17.30 14.15
C HIS A 82 -4.61 16.14 15.14
N PHE A 83 -4.85 14.93 14.64
CA PHE A 83 -4.78 13.72 15.45
C PHE A 83 -3.33 13.48 15.88
N ARG A 84 -3.11 12.96 17.08
CA ARG A 84 -1.77 12.45 17.42
C ARG A 84 -1.51 11.16 16.66
N GLU A 85 -0.25 10.87 16.39
CA GLU A 85 0.15 9.64 15.71
C GLU A 85 -0.40 8.39 16.42
N ASN A 86 -0.29 8.34 17.75
CA ASN A 86 -0.79 7.23 18.55
C ASN A 86 -2.30 7.02 18.41
N ASP A 87 -3.09 8.08 18.27
CA ASP A 87 -4.55 7.97 18.12
C ASP A 87 -4.89 7.26 16.80
N ILE A 88 -4.22 7.65 15.71
CA ILE A 88 -4.37 7.02 14.39
C ILE A 88 -3.98 5.55 14.47
N VAL A 89 -2.86 5.23 15.13
CA VAL A 89 -2.40 3.86 15.32
C VAL A 89 -3.40 3.03 16.12
N GLN A 90 -3.96 3.58 17.20
CA GLN A 90 -4.95 2.88 18.01
C GLN A 90 -6.22 2.58 17.23
N ILE A 91 -6.71 3.53 16.43
CA ILE A 91 -7.88 3.32 15.55
C ILE A 91 -7.57 2.27 14.48
N LEU A 92 -6.39 2.33 13.85
CA LEU A 92 -5.96 1.30 12.87
C LEU A 92 -5.94 -0.10 13.49
N ASN A 93 -5.51 -0.24 14.74
CA ASN A 93 -5.47 -1.54 15.41
C ASN A 93 -6.86 -2.11 15.74
N GLN A 94 -7.93 -1.30 15.70
CA GLN A 94 -9.30 -1.79 15.88
C GLN A 94 -9.89 -2.42 14.61
N ILE A 95 -9.23 -2.25 13.46
CA ILE A 95 -9.71 -2.80 12.20
C ILE A 95 -9.46 -4.31 12.19
N PRO A 96 -10.48 -5.15 11.94
CA PRO A 96 -10.37 -6.60 12.02
C PRO A 96 -9.68 -7.18 10.77
N PHE A 97 -8.40 -6.84 10.57
CA PHE A 97 -7.62 -7.27 9.40
C PHE A 97 -7.55 -8.79 9.25
N GLU A 98 -7.45 -9.53 10.36
CA GLU A 98 -7.44 -10.99 10.33
C GLU A 98 -8.72 -11.55 9.70
N GLU A 99 -9.89 -11.08 10.16
CA GLU A 99 -11.18 -11.53 9.64
C GLU A 99 -11.41 -11.06 8.20
N LEU A 100 -10.93 -9.85 7.86
CA LEU A 100 -10.94 -9.35 6.49
C LEU A 100 -10.18 -10.30 5.55
N TRP A 101 -8.96 -10.71 5.92
CA TRP A 101 -8.16 -11.59 5.07
C TRP A 101 -8.66 -13.03 5.07
N LYS A 102 -9.14 -13.56 6.18
CA LYS A 102 -9.81 -14.88 6.21
C LYS A 102 -10.96 -14.92 5.22
N HIS A 103 -11.85 -13.93 5.28
CA HIS A 103 -12.99 -13.82 4.38
C HIS A 103 -12.56 -13.65 2.91
N SER A 104 -11.64 -12.73 2.62
CA SER A 104 -11.15 -12.48 1.25
C SER A 104 -10.44 -13.67 0.62
N LEU A 105 -9.78 -14.50 1.43
CA LEU A 105 -9.01 -15.67 0.98
C LEU A 105 -9.80 -16.99 1.06
N LEU A 106 -11.09 -16.93 1.44
CA LEU A 106 -11.96 -18.10 1.63
C LEU A 106 -11.41 -19.11 2.64
N ILE A 107 -10.83 -18.60 3.74
CA ILE A 107 -10.37 -19.41 4.87
C ILE A 107 -11.54 -19.57 5.83
N ASP A 108 -11.95 -20.81 6.05
CA ASP A 108 -12.94 -21.10 7.08
C ASP A 108 -12.25 -21.21 8.44
N SER A 109 -12.85 -20.57 9.45
CA SER A 109 -12.43 -20.74 10.84
C SER A 109 -13.58 -21.31 11.64
N GLU A 110 -13.48 -22.59 11.97
CA GLU A 110 -14.41 -23.26 12.90
C GLU A 110 -13.62 -23.61 14.17
N GLY A 111 -13.91 -22.90 15.26
CA GLY A 111 -13.23 -23.10 16.54
C GLY A 111 -11.74 -22.73 16.47
N CYS A 112 -10.85 -23.70 16.75
CA CYS A 112 -9.39 -23.50 16.76
C CYS A 112 -8.71 -23.96 15.46
N THR A 113 -9.46 -24.44 14.48
CA THR A 113 -8.91 -24.94 13.21
C THR A 113 -9.17 -23.93 12.10
N MET A 114 -8.12 -23.59 11.36
CA MET A 114 -8.21 -22.83 10.11
C MET A 114 -8.07 -23.77 8.93
N GLU A 115 -9.06 -23.79 8.05
CA GLU A 115 -9.05 -24.60 6.84
C GLU A 115 -8.93 -23.68 5.62
N TYR A 116 -7.84 -23.86 4.88
CA TYR A 116 -7.57 -23.18 3.62
C TYR A 116 -7.65 -24.18 2.47
N ASP A 117 -8.58 -23.96 1.55
CA ASP A 117 -8.72 -24.76 0.33
C ASP A 117 -8.81 -23.87 -0.91
N ILE A 118 -7.73 -23.88 -1.70
CA ILE A 118 -7.65 -23.13 -2.95
C ILE A 118 -8.61 -23.65 -4.03
N ALA A 119 -9.08 -24.90 -3.94
CA ALA A 119 -10.02 -25.46 -4.92
C ALA A 119 -11.40 -24.77 -4.88
N ARG A 120 -11.72 -24.06 -3.79
CA ARG A 120 -12.92 -23.22 -3.67
C ARG A 120 -12.84 -21.94 -4.49
N THR A 121 -11.64 -21.51 -4.85
CA THR A 121 -11.44 -20.27 -5.59
C THR A 121 -11.80 -20.47 -7.06
N THR A 122 -12.71 -19.63 -7.55
CA THR A 122 -13.03 -19.54 -8.98
C THR A 122 -12.21 -18.45 -9.66
N HIS A 123 -12.12 -18.48 -10.98
CA HIS A 123 -11.49 -17.40 -11.75
C HIS A 123 -12.09 -16.01 -11.43
N GLN A 124 -13.42 -15.93 -11.37
CA GLN A 124 -14.10 -14.69 -10.98
C GLN A 124 -13.80 -14.30 -9.53
N GLY A 125 -13.56 -15.29 -8.65
CA GLY A 125 -13.09 -15.08 -7.28
C GLY A 125 -11.73 -14.39 -7.25
N ILE A 126 -10.75 -14.88 -8.03
CA ILE A 126 -9.43 -14.24 -8.16
C ILE A 126 -9.56 -12.80 -8.69
N LEU A 127 -10.35 -12.58 -9.75
CA LEU A 127 -10.57 -11.22 -10.27
C LEU A 127 -11.16 -10.28 -9.21
N LYS A 128 -12.15 -10.76 -8.46
CA LYS A 128 -12.76 -10.01 -7.35
C LYS A 128 -11.71 -9.70 -6.26
N LEU A 129 -10.84 -10.66 -5.94
CA LEU A 129 -9.75 -10.48 -4.98
C LEU A 129 -8.74 -9.41 -5.46
N PHE A 130 -8.35 -9.43 -6.73
CA PHE A 130 -7.46 -8.40 -7.31
C PHE A 130 -8.12 -7.03 -7.31
N ALA A 131 -9.39 -6.93 -7.70
CA ALA A 131 -10.14 -5.68 -7.70
C ALA A 131 -10.28 -5.10 -6.28
N PHE A 132 -10.63 -5.93 -5.30
CA PHE A 132 -10.70 -5.55 -3.90
C PHE A 132 -9.35 -5.06 -3.37
N THR A 133 -8.29 -5.84 -3.60
CA THR A 133 -6.94 -5.50 -3.14
C THR A 133 -6.46 -4.21 -3.78
N THR A 134 -6.77 -3.99 -5.05
CA THR A 134 -6.48 -2.75 -5.75
C THR A 134 -7.18 -1.55 -5.10
N ARG A 135 -8.46 -1.68 -4.73
CA ARG A 135 -9.17 -0.62 -3.98
C ARG A 135 -8.55 -0.39 -2.61
N LEU A 136 -8.17 -1.45 -1.90
CA LEU A 136 -7.49 -1.35 -0.61
C LEU A 136 -6.14 -0.62 -0.75
N ILE A 137 -5.34 -0.96 -1.77
CA ILE A 137 -4.08 -0.27 -2.09
C ILE A 137 -4.32 1.21 -2.37
N ASP A 138 -5.38 1.57 -3.11
CA ASP A 138 -5.71 2.96 -3.39
C ASP A 138 -6.09 3.73 -2.11
N ILE A 139 -6.84 3.12 -1.18
CA ILE A 139 -7.14 3.76 0.13
C ILE A 139 -5.86 3.94 0.96
N LEU A 140 -5.01 2.92 1.01
CA LEU A 140 -3.73 2.98 1.73
C LEU A 140 -2.80 4.05 1.13
N LYS A 141 -2.77 4.18 -0.20
CA LYS A 141 -2.06 5.23 -0.91
C LYS A 141 -2.50 6.61 -0.44
N GLU A 142 -3.80 6.88 -0.42
CA GLU A 142 -4.31 8.16 0.06
C GLU A 142 -3.92 8.39 1.52
N GLY A 143 -3.89 7.34 2.34
CA GLY A 143 -3.34 7.40 3.70
C GLY A 143 -1.88 7.88 3.77
N LEU A 144 -1.02 7.39 2.88
CA LEU A 144 0.37 7.85 2.78
C LEU A 144 0.46 9.35 2.44
N HIS A 145 -0.47 9.87 1.63
CA HIS A 145 -0.52 11.29 1.28
C HIS A 145 -1.08 12.12 2.44
N THR A 146 -2.18 11.69 3.07
CA THR A 146 -2.80 12.34 4.23
C THR A 146 -1.82 12.47 5.40
N TYR A 147 -0.98 11.46 5.60
CA TYR A 147 -0.02 11.38 6.71
C TYR A 147 1.44 11.55 6.26
N ALA A 148 1.70 12.26 5.15
CA ALA A 148 3.05 12.44 4.60
C ALA A 148 4.02 13.25 5.49
N LYS A 149 3.52 13.89 6.55
CA LYS A 149 4.33 14.70 7.47
C LYS A 149 5.21 13.82 8.37
N ILE A 150 6.39 14.33 8.75
CA ILE A 150 7.40 13.62 9.57
C ILE A 150 6.81 13.10 10.89
N ARG A 151 5.92 13.86 11.53
CA ARG A 151 5.25 13.47 12.78
C ARG A 151 4.41 12.19 12.72
N TYR A 152 4.08 11.73 11.51
CA TYR A 152 3.30 10.51 11.27
C TYR A 152 4.16 9.39 10.67
N HIS A 153 5.49 9.46 10.82
CA HIS A 153 6.43 8.51 10.25
C HIS A 153 6.09 7.04 10.60
N GLY A 154 5.72 6.75 11.85
CA GLY A 154 5.28 5.44 12.31
C GLY A 154 3.96 4.99 11.69
N VAL A 155 2.99 5.89 11.49
CA VAL A 155 1.76 5.61 10.71
C VAL A 155 2.10 5.26 9.27
N THR A 156 2.92 6.07 8.59
CA THR A 156 3.36 5.82 7.21
C THR A 156 4.04 4.46 7.10
N LYS A 157 4.94 4.12 8.03
CA LYS A 157 5.60 2.80 8.08
C LYS A 157 4.61 1.65 8.28
N ARG A 158 3.56 1.84 9.08
CA ARG A 158 2.49 0.84 9.26
C ARG A 158 1.65 0.69 7.99
N VAL A 159 1.30 1.79 7.32
CA VAL A 159 0.56 1.76 6.05
C VAL A 159 1.36 1.04 4.96
N CYS A 160 2.67 1.31 4.83
CA CYS A 160 3.53 0.57 3.92
C CYS A 160 3.63 -0.93 4.26
N ARG A 161 3.63 -1.28 5.56
CA ARG A 161 3.56 -2.69 5.98
C ARG A 161 2.23 -3.35 5.59
N LEU A 162 1.12 -2.64 5.74
CA LEU A 162 -0.20 -3.13 5.30
C LEU A 162 -0.25 -3.32 3.78
N LEU A 163 0.31 -2.39 2.99
CA LEU A 163 0.47 -2.55 1.54
C LEU A 163 1.24 -3.83 1.20
N ARG A 164 2.38 -4.05 1.87
CA ARG A 164 3.19 -5.26 1.68
C ARG A 164 2.39 -6.52 2.02
N HIS A 165 1.74 -6.57 3.18
CA HIS A 165 0.95 -7.74 3.59
C HIS A 165 -0.20 -8.03 2.63
N ALA A 166 -0.89 -6.99 2.13
CA ALA A 166 -1.93 -7.16 1.12
C ALA A 166 -1.39 -7.84 -0.14
N VAL A 167 -0.21 -7.42 -0.61
CA VAL A 167 0.45 -8.04 -1.76
C VAL A 167 0.93 -9.45 -1.44
N GLU A 168 1.50 -9.69 -0.26
CA GLU A 168 1.95 -11.02 0.20
C GLU A 168 0.80 -12.02 0.16
N TYR A 169 -0.31 -11.73 0.85
CA TYR A 169 -1.45 -12.64 0.93
C TYR A 169 -2.08 -12.94 -0.43
N VAL A 170 -2.20 -11.94 -1.29
CA VAL A 170 -2.79 -12.11 -2.62
C VAL A 170 -1.83 -12.86 -3.54
N THR A 171 -0.52 -12.62 -3.42
CA THR A 171 0.50 -13.34 -4.19
C THR A 171 0.54 -14.81 -3.80
N ASP A 172 0.51 -15.13 -2.52
CA ASP A 172 0.47 -16.52 -2.03
C ASP A 172 -0.77 -17.25 -2.55
N HIS A 173 -1.94 -16.60 -2.48
CA HIS A 173 -3.18 -17.16 -3.00
C HIS A 173 -3.15 -17.35 -4.52
N TRP A 174 -2.58 -16.39 -5.24
CA TRP A 174 -2.40 -16.45 -6.70
C TRP A 174 -1.46 -17.59 -7.12
N GLN A 175 -0.35 -17.77 -6.42
CA GLN A 175 0.59 -18.88 -6.66
C GLN A 175 -0.07 -20.23 -6.43
N ASN A 176 -0.82 -20.39 -5.34
CA ASN A 176 -1.57 -21.61 -5.07
C ASN A 176 -2.60 -21.90 -6.16
N TYR A 177 -3.28 -20.85 -6.66
CA TYR A 177 -4.24 -20.97 -7.74
C TYR A 177 -3.57 -21.45 -9.04
N ILE A 178 -2.47 -20.82 -9.44
CA ILE A 178 -1.67 -21.25 -10.60
C ILE A 178 -1.22 -22.71 -10.43
N ALA A 179 -0.65 -23.06 -9.27
CA ALA A 179 -0.11 -24.38 -9.01
C ALA A 179 -1.19 -25.48 -9.07
N LEU A 180 -2.40 -25.22 -8.56
CA LEU A 180 -3.54 -26.13 -8.68
C LEU A 180 -3.91 -26.36 -10.16
N HIS A 181 -4.02 -25.28 -10.93
CA HIS A 181 -4.39 -25.37 -12.34
C HIS A 181 -3.31 -25.99 -13.22
N GLN A 182 -2.03 -25.83 -12.87
CA GLN A 182 -0.91 -26.55 -13.49
C GLN A 182 -1.02 -28.05 -13.22
N LYS A 183 -1.19 -28.46 -11.96
CA LYS A 183 -1.30 -29.87 -11.56
C LYS A 183 -2.49 -30.58 -12.21
N THR A 184 -3.61 -29.87 -12.41
CA THR A 184 -4.81 -30.41 -13.05
C THR A 184 -4.80 -30.33 -14.58
N GLY A 185 -3.73 -29.80 -15.19
CA GLY A 185 -3.62 -29.64 -16.65
C GLY A 185 -4.57 -28.60 -17.23
N ARG A 186 -5.13 -27.72 -16.39
CA ARG A 186 -6.11 -26.69 -16.77
C ARG A 186 -5.47 -25.31 -17.00
N LEU A 187 -4.20 -25.15 -16.67
CA LEU A 187 -3.45 -23.93 -16.96
C LEU A 187 -3.07 -23.92 -18.45
N LEU A 188 -3.56 -22.93 -19.18
CA LEU A 188 -3.21 -22.68 -20.58
C LEU A 188 -2.71 -21.24 -20.69
N PRO A 189 -1.40 -20.98 -20.47
CA PRO A 189 -0.82 -19.64 -20.35
C PRO A 189 -1.15 -18.71 -21.53
N ASN A 190 -1.37 -19.28 -22.72
CA ASN A 190 -1.63 -18.53 -23.95
C ASN A 190 -3.12 -18.28 -24.21
N THR A 191 -4.00 -18.57 -23.26
CA THR A 191 -5.43 -18.26 -23.41
C THR A 191 -5.72 -16.85 -22.89
N PRO A 192 -6.64 -16.10 -23.54
CA PRO A 192 -7.04 -14.76 -23.08
C PRO A 192 -7.51 -14.73 -21.63
N HIS A 193 -8.05 -15.85 -21.14
CA HIS A 193 -8.51 -16.01 -19.77
C HIS A 193 -7.38 -15.88 -18.75
N TRP A 194 -6.28 -16.62 -18.91
CA TRP A 194 -5.12 -16.57 -18.02
C TRP A 194 -4.32 -15.27 -18.20
N ALA A 195 -4.20 -14.78 -19.44
CA ALA A 195 -3.53 -13.52 -19.72
C ALA A 195 -4.19 -12.33 -19.01
N SER A 196 -5.53 -12.29 -18.99
CA SER A 196 -6.27 -11.24 -18.28
C SER A 196 -5.97 -11.24 -16.77
N LEU A 197 -5.97 -12.41 -16.12
CA LEU A 197 -5.60 -12.50 -14.70
C LEU A 197 -4.19 -12.00 -14.42
N GLN A 198 -3.23 -12.39 -15.25
CA GLN A 198 -1.84 -11.94 -15.08
C GLN A 198 -1.73 -10.42 -15.22
N VAL A 199 -2.44 -9.81 -16.18
CA VAL A 199 -2.45 -8.36 -16.35
C VAL A 199 -3.04 -7.65 -15.13
N GLU A 200 -4.16 -8.13 -14.59
CA GLU A 200 -4.77 -7.56 -13.39
C GLU A 200 -3.86 -7.71 -12.15
N TYR A 201 -3.22 -8.87 -11.98
CA TYR A 201 -2.24 -9.09 -10.92
C TYR A 201 -1.04 -8.12 -11.05
N ASP A 202 -0.46 -8.03 -12.25
CA ASP A 202 0.67 -7.17 -12.56
C ASP A 202 0.38 -5.70 -12.26
N GLN A 203 -0.82 -5.21 -12.63
CA GLN A 203 -1.25 -3.84 -12.36
C GLN A 203 -1.42 -3.58 -10.87
N MET A 204 -2.05 -4.51 -10.15
CA MET A 204 -2.23 -4.42 -8.70
C MET A 204 -0.87 -4.39 -7.98
N PHE A 205 0.04 -5.28 -8.38
CA PHE A 205 1.39 -5.37 -7.83
C PHE A 205 2.22 -4.09 -8.10
N GLU A 206 2.23 -3.61 -9.35
CA GLU A 206 2.94 -2.38 -9.72
C GLU A 206 2.43 -1.19 -8.90
N ARG A 207 1.10 -1.05 -8.73
CA ARG A 207 0.54 0.03 -7.92
C ARG A 207 1.06 -0.01 -6.49
N ALA A 208 1.11 -1.18 -5.86
CA ALA A 208 1.64 -1.31 -4.51
C ALA A 208 3.13 -0.91 -4.45
N VAL A 209 3.95 -1.39 -5.38
CA VAL A 209 5.38 -1.04 -5.46
C VAL A 209 5.55 0.47 -5.62
N ARG A 210 4.82 1.10 -6.55
CA ARG A 210 4.88 2.55 -6.78
C ARG A 210 4.51 3.35 -5.54
N ASN A 211 3.48 2.93 -4.81
CA ASN A 211 3.06 3.62 -3.58
C ASN A 211 4.09 3.49 -2.45
N ILE A 212 4.71 2.33 -2.28
CA ILE A 212 5.81 2.16 -1.32
C ILE A 212 7.02 3.00 -1.75
N PHE A 213 7.33 2.98 -3.04
CA PHE A 213 8.48 3.69 -3.59
C PHE A 213 8.35 5.22 -3.51
N SER A 214 7.15 5.77 -3.73
CA SER A 214 6.88 7.20 -3.58
C SER A 214 6.99 7.69 -2.13
N SER A 215 6.94 6.78 -1.15
CA SER A 215 6.97 7.10 0.28
C SER A 215 8.41 7.22 0.82
N GLN A 216 9.25 7.96 0.10
CA GLN A 216 10.66 8.17 0.42
C GLN A 216 10.79 8.82 1.81
N ARG A 217 11.87 8.51 2.55
CA ARG A 217 12.22 9.06 3.88
C ARG A 217 11.45 8.49 5.08
N SER A 218 10.59 7.48 4.87
CA SER A 218 9.88 6.79 5.97
C SER A 218 10.45 5.41 6.32
N GLY A 219 11.65 5.09 5.82
CA GLY A 219 12.17 3.72 5.82
C GLY A 219 11.29 2.76 5.02
N ALA A 220 10.42 3.26 4.14
CA ALA A 220 9.40 2.47 3.46
C ALA A 220 10.01 1.47 2.47
N TRP A 221 11.18 1.78 1.91
CA TRP A 221 11.81 0.94 0.90
C TRP A 221 12.29 -0.41 1.47
N GLN A 222 12.42 -0.55 2.80
CA GLN A 222 12.61 -1.86 3.42
C GLN A 222 11.53 -2.87 3.05
N PHE A 223 10.31 -2.39 2.74
CA PHE A 223 9.21 -3.25 2.31
C PHE A 223 9.30 -3.60 0.82
N LEU A 224 9.95 -2.78 -0.02
CA LEU A 224 10.29 -3.16 -1.40
C LEU A 224 11.27 -4.32 -1.41
N ALA A 225 12.27 -4.29 -0.53
CA ALA A 225 13.29 -5.33 -0.46
C ALA A 225 12.72 -6.74 -0.21
N VAL A 226 11.52 -6.86 0.38
CA VAL A 226 10.94 -8.15 0.80
C VAL A 226 9.59 -8.47 0.13
N ILE A 227 9.11 -7.65 -0.81
CA ILE A 227 7.84 -7.91 -1.51
C ILE A 227 8.00 -9.10 -2.49
N PRO A 228 6.99 -9.97 -2.68
CA PRO A 228 7.16 -11.22 -3.43
C PRO A 228 7.12 -11.01 -4.96
N TYR A 229 8.27 -10.77 -5.57
CA TYR A 229 8.41 -10.54 -7.02
C TYR A 229 8.18 -11.78 -7.90
N SER A 230 8.09 -12.99 -7.32
CA SER A 230 8.10 -14.27 -8.06
C SER A 230 6.96 -14.42 -9.06
N SER A 231 5.79 -13.85 -8.80
CA SER A 231 4.59 -14.01 -9.65
C SER A 231 4.36 -12.90 -10.67
N VAL A 232 5.22 -11.88 -10.68
CA VAL A 232 5.13 -10.75 -11.61
C VAL A 232 5.60 -11.20 -12.99
N SER A 233 4.89 -10.79 -14.04
CA SER A 233 5.34 -11.10 -15.40
C SER A 233 6.65 -10.39 -15.73
N LEU A 234 7.47 -11.00 -16.58
CA LEU A 234 8.77 -10.45 -16.97
C LEU A 234 8.66 -9.02 -17.49
N ASN A 235 7.70 -8.77 -18.38
CA ASN A 235 7.49 -7.44 -18.96
C ASN A 235 7.12 -6.40 -17.90
N ARG A 236 6.27 -6.75 -16.92
CA ARG A 236 5.92 -5.84 -15.84
C ARG A 236 7.10 -5.59 -14.90
N LEU A 237 7.90 -6.62 -14.64
CA LEU A 237 9.07 -6.51 -13.78
C LEU A 237 10.13 -5.58 -14.38
N TRP A 238 10.35 -5.63 -15.69
CA TRP A 238 11.19 -4.67 -16.42
C TRP A 238 10.72 -3.22 -16.26
N LYS A 239 9.41 -2.97 -16.41
CA LYS A 239 8.83 -1.64 -16.17
C LYS A 239 9.10 -1.18 -14.73
N ILE A 240 8.85 -2.04 -13.74
CA ILE A 240 9.11 -1.73 -12.33
C ILE A 240 10.59 -1.41 -12.13
N LEU A 241 11.50 -2.21 -12.68
CA LEU A 241 12.95 -1.99 -12.60
C LEU A 241 13.34 -0.63 -13.18
N TYR A 242 12.77 -0.26 -14.33
CA TYR A 242 12.97 1.05 -14.95
C TYR A 242 12.48 2.20 -14.05
N GLU A 243 11.28 2.10 -13.49
CA GLU A 243 10.77 3.11 -12.54
C GLU A 243 11.66 3.21 -11.30
N LEU A 244 12.22 2.09 -10.82
CA LEU A 244 13.17 2.10 -9.71
C LEU A 244 14.50 2.79 -10.08
N HIS A 245 14.94 2.72 -11.33
CA HIS A 245 16.13 3.42 -11.83
C HIS A 245 15.89 4.93 -11.94
N CYS A 246 14.90 5.33 -12.75
CA CYS A 246 14.68 6.72 -13.13
C CYS A 246 13.82 7.51 -12.14
N GLY A 247 13.01 6.82 -11.33
CA GLY A 247 11.95 7.45 -10.53
C GLY A 247 10.58 7.25 -11.15
N ILE A 248 9.54 7.59 -10.39
CA ILE A 248 8.17 7.54 -10.87
C ILE A 248 7.94 8.80 -11.72
N GLY A 249 7.85 8.62 -13.04
CA GLY A 249 7.61 9.69 -14.00
C GLY A 249 6.32 9.48 -14.80
N GLU A 250 6.26 10.12 -15.98
CA GLU A 250 5.17 9.90 -16.94
C GLU A 250 5.12 8.44 -17.38
N GLU A 251 3.91 7.98 -17.72
CA GLU A 251 3.69 6.59 -18.12
C GLU A 251 4.28 6.34 -19.51
N VAL A 252 5.42 5.64 -19.54
CA VAL A 252 6.03 5.16 -20.78
C VAL A 252 5.27 3.92 -21.25
N VAL A 253 4.67 4.00 -22.44
CA VAL A 253 3.92 2.90 -23.04
C VAL A 253 4.87 2.02 -23.85
N ILE A 254 5.44 1.02 -23.19
CA ILE A 254 6.23 -0.04 -23.83
C ILE A 254 5.53 -1.38 -23.60
N ASN A 255 5.31 -2.12 -24.69
CA ASN A 255 4.53 -3.35 -24.68
C ASN A 255 5.40 -4.62 -24.67
N LYS A 256 6.71 -4.48 -24.94
CA LYS A 256 7.63 -5.62 -25.01
C LYS A 256 8.80 -5.43 -24.07
N TRP A 257 9.31 -6.55 -23.56
CA TRP A 257 10.36 -6.57 -22.55
C TRP A 257 11.74 -6.19 -23.10
N ASP A 258 12.02 -6.44 -24.38
CA ASP A 258 13.28 -6.13 -25.06
C ASP A 258 13.50 -4.61 -25.17
N GLU A 259 12.43 -3.86 -25.46
CA GLU A 259 12.47 -2.39 -25.48
C GLU A 259 12.82 -1.79 -24.11
N TRP A 260 12.34 -2.39 -23.01
CA TRP A 260 12.74 -1.99 -21.65
C TRP A 260 14.22 -2.30 -21.37
N CYS A 261 14.70 -3.44 -21.85
CA CYS A 261 16.09 -3.85 -21.70
C CYS A 261 17.04 -2.86 -22.38
N ASP A 262 16.72 -2.44 -23.61
CA ASP A 262 17.49 -1.43 -24.33
C ASP A 262 17.50 -0.09 -23.60
N LEU A 263 16.35 0.34 -23.06
CA LEU A 263 16.24 1.58 -22.29
C LEU A 263 17.08 1.56 -21.01
N LEU A 264 17.20 0.42 -20.33
CA LEU A 264 18.03 0.26 -19.13
C LEU A 264 19.53 0.06 -19.44
N ARG A 265 19.86 -0.36 -20.67
CA ARG A 265 21.24 -0.41 -21.16
C ARG A 265 21.75 0.96 -21.59
N ASP A 266 20.84 1.89 -21.87
CA ASP A 266 21.19 3.25 -22.28
C ASP A 266 22.06 3.97 -21.22
N PRO A 267 23.17 4.62 -21.64
CA PRO A 267 24.06 5.32 -20.73
C PRO A 267 23.38 6.43 -19.92
N ASP A 268 22.37 7.11 -20.48
CA ASP A 268 21.70 8.20 -19.78
C ASP A 268 20.82 7.65 -18.66
N THR A 269 20.09 6.56 -18.90
CA THR A 269 19.32 5.86 -17.85
C THR A 269 20.22 5.39 -16.71
N ARG A 270 21.38 4.82 -17.04
CA ARG A 270 22.37 4.37 -16.05
C ARG A 270 22.99 5.53 -15.27
N GLY A 271 23.27 6.64 -15.96
CA GLY A 271 23.75 7.88 -15.34
C GLY A 271 22.74 8.45 -14.34
N GLN A 272 21.46 8.52 -14.73
CA GLN A 272 20.38 8.97 -13.83
C GLN A 272 20.28 8.10 -12.58
N PHE A 273 20.37 6.77 -12.72
CA PHE A 273 20.34 5.88 -11.58
C PHE A 273 21.55 6.07 -10.66
N HIS A 274 22.75 6.23 -11.23
CA HIS A 274 23.96 6.53 -10.47
C HIS A 274 23.84 7.82 -9.66
N ASP A 275 23.43 8.91 -10.31
CA ASP A 275 23.21 10.22 -9.67
C ASP A 275 22.17 10.15 -8.56
N ARG A 276 21.14 9.31 -8.73
CA ARG A 276 20.12 9.09 -7.73
C ARG A 276 20.65 8.30 -6.54
N LEU A 277 21.39 7.21 -6.77
CA LEU A 277 22.01 6.43 -5.71
C LEU A 277 22.94 7.28 -4.83
N GLN A 278 23.70 8.19 -5.42
CA GLN A 278 24.57 9.11 -4.66
C GLN A 278 23.80 10.07 -3.73
N LYS A 279 22.52 10.36 -4.01
CA LYS A 279 21.68 11.26 -3.22
C LYS A 279 20.89 10.56 -2.12
N LEU A 280 20.84 9.23 -2.14
CA LEU A 280 20.13 8.43 -1.16
C LEU A 280 20.98 8.23 0.09
N ASP A 281 20.32 8.08 1.24
CA ASP A 281 20.99 7.56 2.42
C ASP A 281 21.37 6.09 2.23
N GLU A 282 22.36 5.61 2.99
CA GLU A 282 22.89 4.25 2.86
C GLU A 282 21.81 3.17 3.03
N ASN A 283 20.84 3.37 3.92
CA ASN A 283 19.80 2.37 4.18
C ASN A 283 18.82 2.28 2.99
N GLU A 284 18.33 3.43 2.50
CA GLU A 284 17.44 3.44 1.34
C GLU A 284 18.15 2.92 0.08
N ALA A 285 19.43 3.28 -0.13
CA ALA A 285 20.23 2.72 -1.22
C ALA A 285 20.37 1.19 -1.09
N PHE A 286 20.67 0.69 0.12
CA PHE A 286 20.76 -0.75 0.40
C PHE A 286 19.43 -1.46 0.10
N TYR A 287 18.29 -0.93 0.56
CA TYR A 287 16.99 -1.54 0.32
C TYR A 287 16.60 -1.53 -1.16
N LEU A 288 16.90 -0.45 -1.89
CA LEU A 288 16.64 -0.35 -3.32
C LEU A 288 17.44 -1.41 -4.10
N LEU A 289 18.74 -1.51 -3.83
CA LEU A 289 19.60 -2.50 -4.47
C LEU A 289 19.20 -3.93 -4.09
N THR A 290 18.80 -4.15 -2.84
CA THR A 290 18.29 -5.45 -2.38
C THR A 290 17.00 -5.82 -3.11
N ALA A 291 16.08 -4.87 -3.32
CA ALA A 291 14.87 -5.10 -4.09
C ALA A 291 15.21 -5.53 -5.52
N MET A 292 16.09 -4.81 -6.21
CA MET A 292 16.55 -5.15 -7.57
C MET A 292 17.22 -6.53 -7.63
N ALA A 293 18.09 -6.84 -6.66
CA ALA A 293 18.72 -8.15 -6.57
C ALA A 293 17.70 -9.27 -6.34
N ASN A 294 16.70 -9.04 -5.50
CA ASN A 294 15.63 -10.01 -5.24
C ASN A 294 14.72 -10.21 -6.46
N MET A 295 14.47 -9.17 -7.26
CA MET A 295 13.79 -9.33 -8.55
C MET A 295 14.51 -10.32 -9.44
N ALA A 296 15.84 -10.20 -9.57
CA ALA A 296 16.65 -11.11 -10.38
C ALA A 296 16.73 -12.52 -9.77
N ALA A 297 16.88 -12.62 -8.45
CA ALA A 297 17.05 -13.89 -7.74
C ALA A 297 15.84 -14.84 -7.87
N VAL A 298 14.64 -14.30 -8.07
CA VAL A 298 13.41 -15.11 -8.22
C VAL A 298 13.09 -15.48 -9.67
N ARG A 299 13.92 -15.08 -10.65
CA ARG A 299 13.70 -15.39 -12.08
C ARG A 299 14.20 -16.78 -12.44
N GLU A 300 13.61 -17.33 -13.51
CA GLU A 300 14.08 -18.59 -14.08
C GLU A 300 15.39 -18.38 -14.88
N LYS A 301 16.23 -19.42 -14.96
CA LYS A 301 17.49 -19.38 -15.74
C LYS A 301 17.31 -19.12 -17.24
N SER A 302 16.08 -19.25 -17.74
CA SER A 302 15.67 -18.91 -19.11
C SER A 302 15.61 -17.40 -19.34
N GLU A 303 15.34 -16.61 -18.31
CA GLU A 303 15.18 -15.16 -18.36
C GLU A 303 16.52 -14.42 -18.13
N ARG A 304 17.58 -14.89 -18.81
CA ARG A 304 18.96 -14.41 -18.58
C ARG A 304 19.13 -12.91 -18.79
N ASP A 305 18.46 -12.34 -19.80
CA ASP A 305 18.55 -10.92 -20.11
C ASP A 305 18.12 -10.00 -18.95
N PHE A 306 17.28 -10.50 -18.03
CA PHE A 306 16.90 -9.75 -16.82
C PHE A 306 17.87 -9.99 -15.65
N ILE A 307 18.52 -11.15 -15.61
CA ILE A 307 19.43 -11.55 -14.53
C ILE A 307 20.82 -10.91 -14.70
N GLU A 308 21.28 -10.79 -15.94
CA GLU A 308 22.61 -10.27 -16.33
C GLU A 308 22.58 -8.77 -16.70
#